data_AF-A0A851C2Q6-F1
#
_entry.id   AF-A0A851C2Q6-F1
#
_cell.length_a   1.000
_cell.length_b   1.000
_cell.length_c   1.000
_cell.angle_alpha   90.00
_cell.angle_beta   90.00
_cell.angle_gamma   90.00
#
_symmetry.space_group_name_H-M   'P 1'
#
loop_
_entity.id
_entity.type
_entity.pdbx_description
1 polymer ?
#
loop_
_entity_poly.entity_id
_entity_poly.type
_entity_poly.pdbx_seq_one_letter_code
_entity_poly.pdbx_strand_id
1 'polypeptide(L)'
;QRLKAAVHYTVGCLCQEVEDDKDVRFSKQSIAAISEITFRQCEIFAKDLEMFARHAKRTTVNTEDVKLLARRSSSLLRFITQKSEELALNHMEQKEKKKKKASAAKGGRTPGEQAAAVTENEDSNMS
;
A
#
# COMPACT_ATOMS: atom_id res chain seq x y z
N GLN A 1 4.04 7.52 22.22
CA GLN A 1 5.48 7.27 22.03
C GLN A 1 5.81 6.17 21.01
N ARG A 2 5.02 5.08 20.88
CA ARG A 2 5.29 3.98 19.93
C ARG A 2 5.55 4.42 18.48
N LEU A 3 4.70 5.29 17.91
CA LEU A 3 4.87 5.76 16.53
C LEU A 3 6.15 6.58 16.35
N LYS A 4 6.49 7.44 17.31
CA LYS A 4 7.74 8.21 17.29
C LYS A 4 8.97 7.29 17.28
N ALA A 5 8.97 6.23 18.08
CA ALA A 5 10.05 5.25 18.10
C ALA A 5 10.20 4.51 16.76
N ALA A 6 9.10 4.13 16.13
CA ALA A 6 9.12 3.50 14.80
C ALA A 6 9.66 4.46 13.73
N VAL A 7 9.23 5.73 13.75
CA VAL A 7 9.78 6.77 12.86
C VAL A 7 11.27 6.94 13.08
N HIS A 8 11.71 7.03 14.34
CA HIS A 8 13.13 7.18 14.69
C HIS A 8 13.98 6.03 14.16
N TYR A 9 13.50 4.79 14.27
CA TYR A 9 14.16 3.62 13.73
C TYR A 9 14.34 3.73 12.21
N THR A 10 13.26 4.01 11.46
CA THR A 10 13.34 4.15 10.00
C THR A 10 14.22 5.32 9.57
N VAL A 11 14.15 6.46 10.27
CA VAL A 11 15.05 7.60 10.03
C VAL A 11 16.51 7.21 10.24
N GLY A 12 16.81 6.42 11.28
CA GLY A 12 18.16 5.89 11.50
C GLY A 12 18.66 5.02 10.34
N CYS A 13 17.82 4.10 9.84
CA CYS A 13 18.17 3.26 8.68
C CYS A 13 18.44 4.11 7.43
N LEU A 14 17.56 5.08 7.12
CA LEU A 14 17.73 5.95 5.95
C LEU A 14 18.94 6.89 6.10
N CYS A 15 19.21 7.38 7.31
CA CYS A 15 20.43 8.15 7.58
C CYS A 15 21.68 7.31 7.33
N GLN A 16 21.69 6.03 7.74
CA GLN A 16 22.80 5.12 7.50
C GLN A 16 23.04 4.90 6.00
N GLU A 17 21.99 4.71 5.19
CA GLU A 17 22.13 4.62 3.73
C GLU A 17 22.81 5.88 3.14
N VAL A 18 22.52 7.06 3.70
CA VAL A 18 23.14 8.32 3.29
C VAL A 18 24.58 8.45 3.81
N GLU A 19 24.90 7.94 5.00
CA GLU A 19 26.29 7.88 5.50
C GLU A 19 27.16 7.06 4.55
N ASP A 20 26.68 5.90 4.13
CA ASP A 20 27.38 4.98 3.25
C ASP A 20 27.58 5.57 1.84
N ASP A 21 26.59 6.29 1.30
CA ASP A 21 26.67 6.95 -0.02
C ASP A 21 27.56 8.20 -0.03
N LYS A 22 27.66 8.91 1.10
CA LYS A 22 28.35 10.22 1.17
C LYS A 22 29.66 10.22 1.95
N ASP A 23 30.02 9.10 2.56
CA ASP A 23 31.19 8.98 3.46
C ASP A 23 31.17 10.04 4.58
N VAL A 24 30.01 10.18 5.23
CA VAL A 24 29.78 11.11 6.35
C VAL A 24 29.18 10.39 7.55
N ARG A 25 29.16 11.04 8.72
CA ARG A 25 28.54 10.50 9.93
C ARG A 25 27.50 11.46 10.52
N PHE A 26 26.33 10.94 10.85
CA PHE A 26 25.31 11.65 11.62
C PHE A 26 25.46 11.35 13.12
N SER A 27 25.35 12.40 13.93
CA SER A 27 25.25 12.22 15.37
C SER A 27 23.89 11.64 15.76
N LYS A 28 23.81 10.96 16.91
CA LYS A 28 22.54 10.47 17.47
C LYS A 28 21.52 11.60 17.66
N GLN A 29 22.01 12.79 18.02
CA GLN A 29 21.21 14.00 18.19
C GLN A 29 20.64 14.49 16.86
N SER A 30 21.43 14.45 15.78
CA SER A 30 20.96 14.80 14.43
C SER A 30 19.86 13.85 13.97
N ILE A 31 20.03 12.54 14.14
CA ILE A 31 19.01 11.52 13.80
C ILE A 31 17.73 11.75 14.62
N ALA A 32 17.86 12.03 15.93
CA ALA A 32 16.72 12.34 16.78
C ALA A 32 16.00 13.63 16.34
N ALA A 33 16.73 14.67 15.96
CA ALA A 33 16.15 15.92 15.48
C ALA A 33 15.40 15.72 14.15
N ILE A 34 15.98 14.99 13.20
CA ILE A 34 15.31 14.63 11.93
C ILE A 34 14.02 13.84 12.22
N SER A 35 14.08 12.86 13.12
CA SER A 35 12.89 12.09 13.52
C SER A 35 11.79 12.98 14.09
N GLU A 36 12.11 13.96 14.94
CA GLU A 36 11.11 14.86 15.52
C GLU A 36 10.55 15.85 14.49
N ILE A 37 11.38 16.31 13.54
CA ILE A 37 10.92 17.15 12.41
C ILE A 37 9.97 16.35 11.53
N THR A 38 10.34 15.14 11.13
CA THR A 38 9.51 14.25 10.31
C THR A 38 8.17 13.97 10.98
N PHE A 39 8.17 13.65 12.27
CA PHE A 39 6.94 13.37 13.01
C PHE A 39 6.00 14.59 13.06
N ARG A 40 6.53 15.80 13.31
CA ARG A 40 5.74 17.04 13.27
C ARG A 40 5.25 17.37 11.86
N GLN A 41 6.06 17.10 10.85
CA GLN A 41 5.70 17.36 9.46
C GLN A 41 4.52 16.50 9.00
N CYS A 42 4.36 15.28 9.53
CA CYS A 42 3.20 14.44 9.27
C CYS A 42 1.87 15.11 9.66
N GLU A 43 1.84 15.88 10.75
CA GLU A 43 0.63 16.60 11.17
C GLU A 43 0.23 17.67 10.13
N ILE A 44 1.21 18.40 9.62
CA ILE A 44 1.00 19.42 8.58
C ILE A 44 0.49 18.74 7.30
N PHE A 45 1.17 17.67 6.86
CA PHE A 45 0.77 16.93 5.67
C PHE A 45 -0.62 16.31 5.80
N ALA A 46 -0.98 15.76 6.96
CA ALA A 46 -2.30 15.17 7.17
C ALA A 46 -3.42 16.21 7.02
N LYS A 47 -3.25 17.40 7.63
CA LYS A 47 -4.23 18.50 7.54
C LYS A 47 -4.35 19.02 6.11
N ASP A 48 -3.24 19.20 5.41
CA ASP A 48 -3.24 19.64 4.02
C ASP A 48 -3.95 18.63 3.11
N LEU A 49 -3.65 17.34 3.25
CA LEU A 49 -4.30 16.27 2.46
C LEU A 49 -5.81 16.18 2.74
N GLU A 50 -6.22 16.31 4.00
CA GLU A 50 -7.63 16.38 4.36
C GLU A 50 -8.33 17.57 3.69
N MET A 51 -7.68 18.74 3.71
CA MET A 51 -8.19 19.96 3.07
C MET A 51 -8.29 19.81 1.55
N PHE A 52 -7.31 19.19 0.89
CA PHE A 52 -7.34 18.96 -0.56
C PHE A 52 -8.47 18.02 -0.98
N ALA A 53 -8.64 16.90 -0.27
CA ALA A 53 -9.74 15.98 -0.53
C ALA A 53 -11.10 16.66 -0.30
N ARG A 54 -11.24 17.40 0.81
CA ARG A 54 -12.47 18.14 1.14
C ARG A 54 -12.79 19.23 0.13
N HIS A 55 -11.79 19.96 -0.37
CA HIS A 55 -11.96 20.98 -1.42
C HIS A 55 -12.56 20.38 -2.69
N ALA A 56 -12.18 19.14 -3.03
CA ALA A 56 -12.74 18.38 -4.14
C ALA A 56 -14.01 17.59 -3.77
N LYS A 57 -14.67 17.89 -2.64
CA LYS A 57 -15.88 17.21 -2.13
C LYS A 57 -15.71 15.69 -1.95
N ARG A 58 -14.50 15.23 -1.64
CA ARG A 58 -14.17 13.83 -1.35
C ARG A 58 -13.84 13.64 0.12
N THR A 59 -14.04 12.43 0.62
CA THR A 59 -13.62 12.00 1.97
C THR A 59 -12.34 11.16 1.94
N THR A 60 -11.96 10.67 0.76
CA THR A 60 -10.81 9.81 0.55
C THR A 60 -9.76 10.55 -0.28
N VAL A 61 -8.54 10.60 0.26
CA VAL A 61 -7.35 11.16 -0.39
C VAL A 61 -6.95 10.30 -1.59
N ASN A 62 -6.59 10.94 -2.71
CA ASN A 62 -6.09 10.27 -3.91
C ASN A 62 -4.69 10.78 -4.31
N THR A 63 -4.15 10.28 -5.43
CA THR A 63 -2.81 10.65 -5.92
C THR A 63 -2.67 12.12 -6.27
N GLU A 64 -3.74 12.78 -6.71
CA GLU A 64 -3.70 14.19 -7.10
C GLU A 64 -3.53 15.10 -5.89
N ASP A 65 -4.12 14.73 -4.75
CA ASP A 65 -3.91 15.44 -3.47
C ASP A 65 -2.43 15.34 -3.03
N VAL A 66 -1.80 14.18 -3.21
CA VAL A 66 -0.38 13.96 -2.88
C VAL A 66 0.56 14.71 -3.83
N LYS A 67 0.25 14.74 -5.14
CA LYS A 67 0.99 15.57 -6.11
C LYS A 67 0.87 17.05 -5.76
N LEU A 68 -0.32 17.50 -5.38
CA LEU A 68 -0.56 18.89 -4.96
C LEU A 68 0.24 19.24 -3.70
N LEU A 69 0.36 18.32 -2.74
CA LEU A 69 1.21 18.50 -1.56
C LEU A 69 2.69 18.75 -1.93
N ALA A 70 3.19 18.06 -2.95
CA ALA A 70 4.57 18.17 -3.43
C ALA A 70 4.86 19.43 -4.29
N ARG A 71 3.84 20.23 -4.63
CA ARG A 71 3.92 21.32 -5.62
C ARG A 71 4.98 22.40 -5.37
N ARG A 72 5.44 22.55 -4.13
CA ARG A 72 6.38 23.62 -3.74
C ARG A 72 7.79 23.41 -4.28
N SER A 73 8.12 22.19 -4.71
CA SER A 73 9.41 21.85 -5.30
C SER A 73 9.18 21.15 -6.63
N SER A 74 9.69 21.72 -7.73
CA SER A 74 9.54 21.17 -9.07
C SER A 74 10.23 19.81 -9.22
N SER A 75 11.42 19.64 -8.62
CA SER A 75 12.15 18.37 -8.63
C SER A 75 11.39 17.29 -7.86
N LEU A 76 10.82 17.64 -6.70
CA LEU A 76 10.01 16.72 -5.90
C LEU A 76 8.71 16.35 -6.62
N LEU A 77 7.98 17.33 -7.17
CA LEU A 77 6.76 17.09 -7.93
C LEU A 77 7.00 16.12 -9.08
N ARG A 78 8.09 16.32 -9.84
CA ARG A 78 8.47 15.41 -10.93
C ARG A 78 8.71 13.99 -10.41
N PHE A 79 9.50 13.85 -9.34
CA PHE A 79 9.82 12.56 -8.74
C PHE A 79 8.57 11.81 -8.25
N ILE A 80 7.68 12.50 -7.52
CA ILE A 80 6.44 11.93 -7.00
C ILE A 80 5.49 11.54 -8.15
N THR A 81 5.41 12.36 -9.20
CA THR A 81 4.59 12.05 -10.38
C THR A 81 5.07 10.77 -11.05
N GLN A 82 6.37 10.65 -11.31
CA GLN A 82 6.97 9.44 -11.87
C GLN A 82 6.70 8.20 -11.00
N LYS A 83 6.87 8.31 -9.67
CA LYS A 83 6.57 7.20 -8.75
C LYS A 83 5.09 6.83 -8.73
N SER A 84 4.18 7.79 -8.90
CA SER A 84 2.74 7.50 -8.97
C SER A 84 2.38 6.71 -10.24
N GLU A 85 3.03 6.99 -11.36
CA GLU A 85 2.84 6.28 -12.63
C GLU A 85 3.39 4.86 -12.55
N GLU A 86 4.58 4.69 -11.98
CA GLU A 86 5.20 3.38 -11.73
C GLU A 86 4.28 2.48 -10.88
N LEU A 87 3.70 3.03 -9.80
CA LEU A 87 2.74 2.30 -8.95
C LEU A 87 1.45 1.93 -9.69
N ALA A 88 0.95 2.81 -10.57
CA ALA A 88 -0.24 2.54 -11.35
C ALA A 88 -0.02 1.36 -12.32
N LEU A 89 1.13 1.32 -13.01
CA LEU A 89 1.52 0.22 -13.89
C LEU A 89 1.65 -1.10 -13.10
N ASN A 90 2.35 -1.07 -11.97
CA ASN A 90 2.51 -2.25 -11.11
C ASN A 90 1.16 -2.81 -10.64
N HIS A 91 0.19 -1.94 -10.31
CA HIS A 91 -1.14 -2.36 -9.90
C HIS A 91 -1.94 -2.99 -11.06
N MET A 92 -1.81 -2.45 -12.28
CA MET A 92 -2.42 -3.04 -13.48
C MET A 92 -1.85 -4.45 -13.75
N GLU A 93 -0.54 -4.61 -13.69
CA GLU A 93 0.11 -5.92 -13.88
C GLU A 93 -0.35 -6.95 -12.84
N GLN A 94 -0.44 -6.56 -11.58
CA GLN A 94 -0.92 -7.45 -10.52
C GLN A 94 -2.39 -7.85 -10.72
N LYS A 95 -3.23 -6.93 -11.21
CA LYS A 95 -4.63 -7.21 -11.54
C LYS A 95 -4.75 -8.21 -12.68
N GLU A 96 -3.95 -8.05 -13.73
CA GLU A 96 -3.89 -8.99 -14.86
C GLU A 96 -3.39 -10.37 -14.43
N LYS A 97 -2.34 -10.45 -13.59
CA LYS A 97 -1.84 -11.71 -13.02
C LYS A 97 -2.91 -12.42 -12.18
N LYS A 98 -3.66 -11.68 -11.35
CA LYS A 98 -4.78 -12.24 -10.57
C LYS A 98 -5.91 -12.75 -11.47
N LYS A 99 -6.26 -12.02 -12.53
CA LYS A 99 -7.30 -12.43 -13.50
C LYS A 99 -6.90 -13.73 -14.23
N LYS A 100 -5.66 -13.84 -14.69
CA LYS A 100 -5.12 -15.06 -15.33
C LYS A 100 -5.10 -16.26 -14.38
N LYS A 101 -4.77 -16.06 -13.10
CA LYS A 101 -4.79 -17.13 -12.09
C LYS A 101 -6.22 -17.60 -11.80
N ALA A 102 -7.19 -16.69 -11.76
CA ALA A 102 -8.60 -17.02 -11.57
C ALA A 102 -9.21 -17.76 -12.78
N SER A 103 -8.84 -17.40 -14.00
CA SER A 103 -9.29 -18.12 -15.21
C SER A 103 -8.69 -19.51 -15.33
N ALA A 104 -7.41 -19.70 -14.94
CA ALA A 104 -6.78 -21.03 -14.91
C ALA A 104 -7.42 -21.97 -13.88
N ALA A 105 -7.80 -21.45 -12.70
CA ALA A 105 -8.50 -22.24 -11.67
C ALA A 105 -9.90 -22.68 -12.08
N LYS A 106 -10.59 -21.93 -12.96
CA LYS A 106 -11.95 -22.24 -13.41
C LYS A 106 -12.00 -23.24 -14.58
N GLY A 107 -10.88 -23.44 -15.29
CA GLY A 107 -10.77 -24.38 -16.41
C GLY A 107 -10.41 -25.83 -16.02
N GLY A 108 -10.15 -26.12 -14.75
CA GLY A 108 -9.70 -27.43 -14.27
C GLY A 108 -10.79 -28.40 -13.81
N ARG A 109 -12.08 -28.07 -13.98
CA ARG A 109 -13.18 -28.97 -13.60
C ARG A 109 -13.78 -29.61 -14.85
N THR A 110 -13.17 -30.70 -15.31
CA THR A 110 -13.76 -31.59 -16.32
C THR A 110 -15.06 -32.20 -15.78
N PRO A 111 -16.18 -32.20 -16.53
CA PRO A 111 -17.36 -32.98 -16.21
C PRO A 111 -17.26 -34.35 -16.89
N GLY A 112 -17.14 -35.42 -16.11
CA GLY A 112 -17.32 -36.78 -16.63
C GLY A 112 -16.69 -37.88 -15.78
N GLU A 113 -17.47 -38.44 -14.85
CA GLU A 113 -17.66 -39.90 -14.76
C GLU A 113 -19.02 -40.18 -14.08
N GLN A 114 -19.82 -41.02 -14.74
CA GLN A 114 -21.20 -41.38 -14.37
C GLN A 114 -21.24 -42.68 -13.56
N ALA A 115 -22.36 -42.84 -12.84
CA ALA A 115 -23.18 -44.05 -12.71
C ALA A 115 -23.20 -44.82 -11.36
N ALA A 116 -24.44 -44.87 -10.84
CA ALA A 116 -25.15 -46.00 -10.25
C ALA A 116 -24.76 -46.52 -8.87
N ALA A 117 -25.65 -46.28 -7.89
CA ALA A 117 -26.33 -47.37 -7.17
C ALA A 117 -27.62 -46.85 -6.51
N VAL A 118 -28.74 -47.23 -7.10
CA VAL A 118 -30.07 -47.19 -6.48
C VAL A 118 -30.14 -48.39 -5.53
N THR A 119 -30.53 -48.18 -4.27
CA THR A 119 -31.28 -49.19 -3.51
C THR A 119 -32.32 -48.47 -2.68
N GLU A 120 -33.57 -48.65 -3.09
CA GLU A 120 -34.76 -48.48 -2.28
C GLU A 120 -34.73 -49.52 -1.15
N ASN A 121 -35.20 -49.15 0.04
CA ASN A 121 -36.25 -49.91 0.73
C ASN A 121 -36.78 -49.15 1.94
N GLU A 122 -38.11 -49.09 1.96
CA GLU A 122 -39.02 -48.68 3.02
C GLU A 122 -38.78 -49.48 4.32
N ASP A 123 -39.04 -48.91 5.50
CA ASP A 123 -40.36 -48.97 6.15
C ASP A 123 -40.26 -48.76 7.69
N SER A 124 -41.42 -48.40 8.27
CA SER A 124 -41.81 -48.49 9.69
C SER A 124 -41.52 -47.32 10.65
N ASN A 125 -42.49 -46.40 10.61
CA ASN A 125 -43.13 -45.76 11.76
C ASN A 125 -43.45 -46.75 12.91
N MET A 126 -43.01 -46.46 14.14
CA MET A 126 -43.84 -46.45 15.37
C MET A 126 -42.97 -46.27 16.62
N SER A 127 -43.09 -45.10 17.26
CA SER A 127 -43.38 -44.89 18.70
C SER A 127 -43.31 -43.40 19.01
#